data_AF-A0A258LG53-F1
#
_entry.id   AF-A0A258LG53-F1
#
_cell.length_a   1.000
_cell.length_b   1.000
_cell.length_c   1.000
_cell.angle_alpha   90.00
_cell.angle_beta   90.00
_cell.angle_gamma   90.00
#
_symmetry.space_group_name_H-M   'P 1'
#
loop_
_entity.id
_entity.type
_entity.pdbx_description
1 polymer ?
#
loop_
_entity_poly.entity_id
_entity_poly.type
_entity_poly.pdbx_seq_one_letter_code
_entity_poly.pdbx_strand_id
1 'polypeptide(L)' 'MIYLRAKVNDLYQRTRNDKSRPLLQGANPKQKLEQLYVARDPIYSALADYIVDTGAQSANEITSRIEQLLLEQAES' A
#
# COMPACT_ATOMS: atom_id res chain seq x y z
N MET A 1 0.99 -14.08 0.06
CA MET A 1 0.28 -12.79 0.15
C MET A 1 1.31 -11.67 0.18
N ILE A 2 1.17 -10.71 -0.74
CA ILE A 2 2.08 -9.55 -0.83
C ILE A 2 1.33 -8.30 -0.38
N TYR A 3 1.87 -7.57 0.59
CA TYR A 3 1.33 -6.29 1.03
C TYR A 3 2.10 -5.12 0.39
N LEU A 4 1.41 -4.35 -0.45
CA LEU A 4 1.91 -3.09 -1.01
C LEU A 4 1.69 -1.96 -0.01
N ARG A 5 2.73 -1.66 0.77
CA ARG A 5 2.67 -0.60 1.78
C ARG A 5 2.99 0.75 1.14
N ALA A 6 2.27 1.79 1.54
CA ALA A 6 2.50 3.15 1.05
C ALA A 6 2.35 4.13 2.21
N LYS A 7 3.11 5.23 2.19
CA LYS A 7 2.94 6.28 3.19
C LYS A 7 1.56 6.92 3.01
N VAL A 8 0.95 7.36 4.12
CA VAL A 8 -0.35 8.07 4.11
C VAL A 8 -0.36 9.23 3.11
N ASN A 9 0.74 9.98 3.00
CA ASN A 9 0.84 11.09 2.06
C ASN A 9 0.74 10.62 0.60
N ASP A 10 1.38 9.50 0.25
CA ASP A 10 1.33 8.94 -1.11
C ASP A 10 -0.06 8.41 -1.43
N LEU A 11 -0.71 7.74 -0.47
CA LEU A 11 -2.11 7.33 -0.57
C LEU A 11 -3.00 8.54 -0.82
N TYR A 12 -2.84 9.61 -0.03
CA TYR A 12 -3.63 10.83 -0.18
C TYR A 12 -3.47 11.45 -1.57
N GLN A 13 -2.23 11.61 -2.06
CA GLN A 13 -2.00 12.19 -3.39
C GLN A 13 -2.66 11.37 -4.51
N ARG A 14 -2.62 10.03 -4.41
CA ARG A 14 -3.22 9.12 -5.38
C ARG A 14 -4.74 9.09 -5.31
N THR A 15 -5.33 9.28 -4.13
CA THR A 15 -6.78 9.07 -3.93
C THR A 15 -7.61 10.33 -3.78
N ARG A 16 -7.00 11.51 -3.58
CA ARG A 16 -7.73 12.76 -3.24
C ARG A 16 -8.81 13.19 -4.25
N ASN A 17 -8.67 12.82 -5.52
CA ASN A 17 -9.62 13.18 -6.58
C ASN A 17 -10.53 12.02 -6.99
N ASP A 18 -10.41 10.87 -6.32
CA ASP A 18 -11.14 9.65 -6.66
C ASP A 18 -12.50 9.60 -5.95
N LYS A 19 -13.57 9.83 -6.71
CA LYS A 19 -14.96 9.83 -6.21
C LYS A 19 -15.51 8.43 -5.93
N SER A 20 -14.82 7.37 -6.38
CA SER A 20 -15.23 5.98 -6.15
C SER A 20 -14.90 5.47 -4.74
N ARG A 21 -14.38 6.34 -3.86
CA ARG A 21 -13.94 6.00 -2.50
C ARG A 21 -14.85 6.59 -1.44
N PRO A 22 -15.96 5.93 -1.05
CA PRO A 22 -16.93 6.45 -0.08
C PRO A 22 -16.31 6.89 1.23
N LEU A 23 -15.35 6.12 1.75
CA LEU A 23 -14.68 6.42 3.01
C LEU A 23 -13.85 7.71 2.96
N LEU A 24 -13.48 8.20 1.78
CA LEU A 24 -12.62 9.38 1.59
C LEU A 24 -13.38 10.60 1.06
N GLN A 25 -14.71 10.54 0.88
CA GLN A 25 -15.51 11.69 0.43
C GLN A 25 -15.81 12.73 1.53
N GLY A 26 -15.36 12.49 2.77
CA GLY A 26 -15.60 13.37 3.91
C GLY A 26 -14.69 14.59 3.95
N ALA A 27 -14.90 15.47 4.95
CA ALA A 27 -14.21 16.76 5.07
C ALA A 27 -12.69 16.68 5.29
N ASN A 28 -12.17 15.58 5.85
CA ASN A 28 -10.74 15.41 6.10
C ASN A 28 -10.22 14.02 5.65
N PRO A 29 -10.05 13.82 4.33
CA PRO A 29 -9.62 12.53 3.77
C PRO A 29 -8.23 12.10 4.25
N LYS A 30 -7.33 13.06 4.51
CA LYS A 30 -5.97 12.76 5.01
C LYS A 30 -6.02 12.17 6.41
N GLN A 31 -6.73 12.80 7.34
CA GLN A 31 -6.93 12.26 8.69
C GLN A 31 -7.61 10.89 8.65
N LYS A 32 -8.57 10.70 7.73
CA LYS A 32 -9.21 9.39 7.55
C LYS A 32 -8.21 8.33 7.09
N LEU A 33 -7.31 8.65 6.16
CA LEU A 33 -6.24 7.74 5.74
C LEU A 33 -5.28 7.40 6.89
N GLU A 34 -4.93 8.36 7.75
CA GLU A 34 -4.09 8.10 8.95
C GLU A 34 -4.76 7.10 9.89
N GLN A 35 -6.04 7.30 10.20
CA GLN A 35 -6.82 6.38 11.04
C GLN A 35 -6.90 4.98 10.43
N LEU A 36 -7.16 4.89 9.11
CA LEU A 36 -7.21 3.61 8.41
C LEU A 36 -5.84 2.93 8.38
N TYR A 37 -4.75 3.70 8.23
CA TYR A 37 -3.40 3.18 8.23
C TYR A 37 -3.06 2.55 9.58
N VAL A 38 -3.26 3.29 10.68
CA VAL A 38 -3.01 2.79 12.05
C VAL A 38 -3.81 1.52 12.36
N ALA A 39 -5.08 1.47 11.94
CA ALA A 39 -5.94 0.30 12.20
C ALA A 39 -5.60 -0.91 11.33
N ARG A 40 -5.10 -0.71 10.10
CA ARG A 40 -4.97 -1.78 9.10
C ARG A 40 -3.54 -2.24 8.86
N ASP A 41 -2.54 -1.38 9.03
CA ASP A 41 -1.12 -1.71 8.81
C ASP A 41 -0.67 -2.93 9.65
N PRO A 42 -1.02 -3.05 10.95
CA PRO A 42 -0.67 -4.25 11.72
C PRO A 42 -1.34 -5.53 11.20
N ILE A 43 -2.59 -5.42 10.73
CA ILE A 43 -3.36 -6.56 10.20
C ILE A 43 -2.77 -7.02 8.87
N TYR A 44 -2.52 -6.08 7.94
CA TYR A 44 -1.93 -6.41 6.66
C TYR A 44 -0.50 -6.92 6.79
N SER A 45 0.29 -6.35 7.71
CA SER A 45 1.66 -6.80 7.96
C SER A 45 1.71 -8.19 8.57
N ALA A 46 0.82 -8.52 9.51
CA ALA A 46 0.78 -9.85 10.13
C ALA A 46 0.36 -10.97 9.16
N LEU A 47 -0.41 -10.64 8.12
CA LEU A 47 -0.87 -11.59 7.12
C LEU A 47 0.06 -11.68 5.88
N ALA A 48 1.02 -10.75 5.75
CA ALA A 48 1.88 -10.69 4.59
C ALA A 48 3.04 -11.67 4.72
N ASP A 49 3.24 -12.48 3.68
CA ASP A 49 4.49 -13.21 3.47
C ASP A 49 5.60 -12.22 3.07
N TYR A 50 5.24 -11.19 2.29
CA TYR A 50 6.15 -10.11 1.88
C TYR A 50 5.49 -8.75 2.02
N ILE A 51 6.26 -7.78 2.51
CA ILE A 51 5.88 -6.37 2.53
C ILE A 51 6.77 -5.64 1.53
N VAL A 52 6.15 -4.97 0.56
CA VAL A 52 6.83 -4.15 -0.44
C VAL A 52 6.41 -2.70 -0.24
N ASP A 53 7.36 -1.87 0.17
CA ASP A 53 7.15 -0.43 0.26
C ASP A 53 7.04 0.18 -1.13
N THR A 54 6.00 0.97 -1.34
CA THR A 54 5.70 1.67 -2.58
C THR A 54 5.77 3.17 -2.36
N GLY A 55 6.18 3.92 -3.40
CA GLY A 55 6.35 5.36 -3.33
C GLY A 55 6.48 5.98 -4.72
N ALA A 56 7.64 6.57 -5.02
CA ALA A 56 7.94 7.18 -6.32
C ALA A 56 8.20 6.16 -7.44
N GLN A 57 8.36 4.87 -7.10
CA GLN A 57 8.60 3.79 -8.06
C GLN A 57 7.40 3.59 -8.98
N SER A 58 7.69 3.33 -10.25
CA SER A 58 6.70 2.92 -11.24
C SER A 58 6.12 1.54 -10.94
N ALA A 59 4.95 1.24 -11.52
CA ALA A 59 4.36 -0.10 -11.40
C ALA A 59 5.30 -1.20 -11.91
N ASN A 60 6.06 -0.94 -12.99
CA ASN A 60 7.01 -1.90 -13.54
C ASN A 60 8.15 -2.20 -12.55
N GLU A 61 8.71 -1.18 -11.90
CA GLU A 61 9.76 -1.38 -10.88
C GLU A 61 9.25 -2.21 -9.69
N ILE A 62 8.02 -1.95 -9.24
CA ILE A 62 7.40 -2.73 -8.16
C ILE A 62 7.14 -4.18 -8.60
N THR A 63 6.64 -4.39 -9.81
CA THR A 63 6.40 -5.75 -10.34
C THR A 63 7.70 -6.53 -10.49
N SER A 64 8.76 -5.94 -11.05
CA SER A 64 10.07 -6.60 -11.15
C SER A 64 10.65 -6.92 -9.77
N ARG A 65 10.46 -6.03 -8.78
CA ARG A 65 10.87 -6.34 -7.40
C ARG A 65 10.10 -7.52 -6.82
N ILE A 66 8.80 -7.62 -7.09
CA ILE A 66 7.97 -8.75 -6.64
C ILE A 66 8.43 -10.05 -7.31
N GLU A 67 8.72 -10.04 -8.61
CA GLU A 67 9.24 -11.21 -9.33
C GLU A 67 10.54 -11.73 -8.70
N GLN A 68 11.48 -10.83 -8.38
CA GLN A 68 12.71 -11.19 -7.70
C GLN A 68 12.46 -11.87 -6.34
N LEU A 69 11.61 -11.25 -5.50
CA LEU A 69 11.29 -11.79 -4.18
C LEU A 69 10.68 -13.19 -4.26
N LEU A 70 9.86 -13.46 -5.28
CA LEU A 70 9.24 -14.77 -5.47
C LEU A 70 10.24 -15.83 -5.97
N LEU A 71 11.21 -15.44 -6.80
CA LEU A 71 12.28 -16.34 -7.26
C LEU A 71 13.20 -16.74 -6.12
N GLU A 72 13.65 -15.78 -5.29
CA GLU A 72 14.50 -16.03 -4.12
C GLU A 72 13.87 -17.05 -3.14
N GLN A 73 12.54 -17.09 -3.10
CA GLN A 73 11.77 -17.97 -2.23
C GLN A 73 11.51 -19.35 -2.82
N ALA A 74 11.47 -19.46 -4.15
CA ALA A 74 11.39 -20.74 -4.84
C ALA A 74 12.73 -21.50 -4.81
N GLU A 75 13.83 -20.78 -4.62
CA GLU A 75 15.19 -21.34 -4.49
C GLU A 75 15.58 -21.72 -3.05
N SER A 76 14.72 -21.43 -2.07
CA SER A 76 14.90 -21.74 -0.64
C SER A 76 14.06 -22.94 -0.20
#